data_AF-T2HR81-F1
#
_entry.id   AF-T2HR81-F1
#
_cell.length_a   1.000
_cell.length_b   1.000
_cell.length_c   1.000
_cell.angle_alpha   90.00
_cell.angle_beta   90.00
_cell.angle_gamma   90.00
#
_symmetry.space_group_name_H-M   'P 1'
#
loop_
_entity.id
_entity.type
_entity.pdbx_description
1 polymer ?
#
loop_
_entity_poly.entity_id
_entity_poly.type
_entity_poly.pdbx_seq_one_letter_code
_entity_poly.pdbx_strand_id
1 'polypeptide(L)'
;ARPSYKVTTGAPGSDVAAETAAAFAAASLVFKGVDDAYSGTLLSHAKSLFNFADSYRGVYSDSVPAAASFYRSNGYADELPWAAVWLYRASADQNYLNRAISLYNEGGNAYRTGFGWDEKSAGATVMLARFTSDQSYKQTIQGYCDNLLYNQQRTPKGLIYMGEWGSLRIMADAMFICMMASDLGINQAAYRSMVKQQMGYALGDTGFSYVVGVGSSYPTHAH
;
A
#
# COMPACT_ATOMS: atom_id res chain seq x y z
N ALA A 1 -19.89 19.10 -18.94
CA ALA A 1 -19.54 19.50 -17.56
C ALA A 1 -18.62 18.45 -16.94
N ARG A 2 -17.78 18.80 -15.95
CA ARG A 2 -16.93 17.87 -15.19
C ARG A 2 -17.31 18.00 -13.70
N PRO A 3 -18.26 17.18 -13.19
CA PRO A 3 -18.75 17.33 -11.83
C PRO A 3 -17.67 16.99 -10.79
N SER A 4 -17.75 17.64 -9.62
CA SER A 4 -16.91 17.34 -8.46
C SER A 4 -17.74 16.67 -7.37
N TYR A 5 -17.21 15.57 -6.83
CA TYR A 5 -17.81 14.83 -5.72
C TYR A 5 -16.91 14.95 -4.49
N LYS A 6 -17.48 14.78 -3.29
CA LYS A 6 -16.74 14.87 -2.03
C LYS A 6 -17.34 13.96 -0.98
N VAL A 7 -16.49 13.55 -0.04
CA VAL A 7 -16.91 12.94 1.22
C VAL A 7 -17.12 14.03 2.28
N THR A 8 -18.03 13.79 3.22
CA THR A 8 -18.38 14.72 4.30
C THR A 8 -18.73 13.93 5.57
N THR A 9 -19.02 14.60 6.68
CA THR A 9 -19.45 13.92 7.91
C THR A 9 -20.80 13.20 7.77
N GLY A 10 -21.68 13.67 6.87
CA GLY A 10 -22.96 13.00 6.54
C GLY A 10 -22.87 12.01 5.37
N ALA A 11 -21.73 11.95 4.69
CA ALA A 11 -21.43 11.04 3.58
C ALA A 11 -19.94 10.65 3.68
N PRO A 12 -19.58 9.79 4.66
CA PRO A 12 -18.19 9.50 5.02
C PRO A 12 -17.42 8.71 3.96
N GLY A 13 -16.10 8.69 4.09
CA GLY A 13 -15.20 7.89 3.25
C GLY A 13 -13.83 7.78 3.91
N SER A 14 -13.74 6.84 4.85
CA SER A 14 -12.56 6.58 5.67
C SER A 14 -11.39 6.08 4.85
N ASP A 15 -11.64 5.15 3.94
CA ASP A 15 -10.69 4.62 2.98
C ASP A 15 -9.98 5.73 2.18
N VAL A 16 -10.73 6.52 1.41
CA VAL A 16 -10.14 7.58 0.56
C VAL A 16 -9.47 8.68 1.39
N ALA A 17 -10.04 9.03 2.55
CA ALA A 17 -9.47 10.05 3.42
C ALA A 17 -8.21 9.58 4.13
N ALA A 18 -8.18 8.32 4.59
CA ALA A 18 -7.01 7.71 5.22
C ALA A 18 -5.89 7.47 4.21
N GLU A 19 -6.17 6.99 3.00
CA GLU A 19 -5.15 6.88 1.96
C GLU A 19 -4.57 8.25 1.58
N THR A 20 -5.40 9.28 1.49
CA THR A 20 -4.93 10.66 1.26
C THR A 20 -4.08 11.16 2.44
N ALA A 21 -4.46 10.82 3.67
CA ALA A 21 -3.65 11.14 4.85
C ALA A 21 -2.29 10.44 4.84
N ALA A 22 -2.24 9.15 4.48
CA ALA A 22 -1.01 8.39 4.31
C ALA A 22 -0.11 9.03 3.25
N ALA A 23 -0.66 9.39 2.10
CA ALA A 23 0.06 10.06 1.01
C ALA A 23 0.65 11.41 1.46
N PHE A 24 -0.12 12.24 2.16
CA PHE A 24 0.37 13.54 2.65
C PHE A 24 1.41 13.40 3.76
N ALA A 25 1.25 12.44 4.67
CA ALA A 25 2.26 12.14 5.68
C ALA A 25 3.57 11.65 5.03
N ALA A 26 3.50 10.75 4.06
CA ALA A 26 4.67 10.30 3.29
C ALA A 26 5.33 11.46 2.53
N ALA A 27 4.55 12.29 1.84
CA ALA A 27 5.05 13.44 1.10
C ALA A 27 5.72 14.48 2.01
N SER A 28 5.18 14.73 3.22
CA SER A 28 5.81 15.66 4.16
C SER A 28 7.25 15.26 4.52
N LEU A 29 7.54 13.95 4.59
CA LEU A 29 8.90 13.45 4.83
C LEU A 29 9.84 13.72 3.64
N VAL A 30 9.32 13.67 2.42
CA VAL A 30 10.08 13.95 1.19
C VAL A 30 10.45 15.44 1.10
N PHE A 31 9.52 16.33 1.44
CA PHE A 31 9.76 17.78 1.38
C PHE A 31 10.50 18.34 2.60
N LYS A 32 10.61 17.58 3.69
CA LYS A 32 11.35 18.01 4.87
C LYS A 32 12.81 18.33 4.53
N GLY A 33 13.28 19.51 4.92
CA GLY A 33 14.62 20.03 4.62
C GLY A 33 14.79 20.61 3.21
N VAL A 34 13.82 20.43 2.31
CA VAL A 34 13.79 21.04 0.97
C VAL A 34 12.80 22.21 0.94
N ASP A 35 11.61 21.99 1.49
CA ASP A 35 10.55 22.98 1.68
C ASP A 35 9.79 22.64 2.97
N ASP A 36 10.30 23.16 4.09
CA ASP A 36 9.72 22.89 5.41
C ASP A 36 8.32 23.50 5.60
N ALA A 37 8.03 24.60 4.90
CA ALA A 37 6.70 25.21 4.95
C ALA A 37 5.67 24.29 4.30
N TYR A 38 5.97 23.78 3.10
CA TYR A 38 5.09 22.84 2.41
C TYR A 38 5.00 21.48 3.13
N SER A 39 6.13 20.99 3.66
CA SER A 39 6.15 19.81 4.53
C SER A 39 5.19 19.96 5.72
N GLY A 40 5.22 21.11 6.40
CA GLY A 40 4.30 21.45 7.50
C GLY A 40 2.83 21.49 7.06
N THR A 41 2.53 22.08 5.90
CA THR A 41 1.19 22.10 5.31
C THR A 41 0.67 20.68 5.04
N LEU A 42 1.49 19.83 4.41
CA LEU A 42 1.12 18.44 4.11
C LEU A 42 0.84 17.65 5.39
N LEU A 43 1.72 17.74 6.40
CA LEU A 43 1.52 17.04 7.66
C LEU A 43 0.27 17.53 8.40
N SER A 44 -0.02 18.82 8.36
CA SER A 44 -1.26 19.38 8.95
C SER A 44 -2.50 18.78 8.28
N HIS A 45 -2.56 18.76 6.95
CA HIS A 45 -3.67 18.14 6.22
C HIS A 45 -3.77 16.64 6.45
N ALA A 46 -2.64 15.92 6.53
CA ALA A 46 -2.63 14.50 6.83
C ALA A 46 -3.32 14.20 8.17
N LYS A 47 -2.99 14.97 9.22
CA LYS A 47 -3.62 14.83 10.54
C LYS A 47 -5.12 15.12 10.51
N SER A 48 -5.55 16.18 9.82
CA SER A 48 -6.97 16.51 9.69
C SER A 48 -7.76 15.45 8.92
N LEU A 49 -7.21 14.94 7.82
CA LEU A 49 -7.82 13.89 7.00
C LEU A 49 -7.94 12.57 7.76
N PHE A 50 -6.89 12.16 8.47
CA PHE A 50 -6.95 10.96 9.32
C PHE A 50 -7.98 11.11 10.44
N ASN A 51 -8.03 12.27 11.11
CA ASN A 51 -9.04 12.52 12.14
C ASN A 51 -10.46 12.41 11.58
N PHE A 52 -10.71 12.93 10.37
CA PHE A 52 -11.97 12.75 9.67
C PHE A 52 -12.25 11.27 9.38
N ALA A 53 -11.29 10.56 8.80
CA ALA A 53 -11.41 9.15 8.44
C ALA A 53 -11.72 8.25 9.65
N ASP A 54 -11.02 8.50 10.78
CA ASP A 54 -11.14 7.69 11.99
C ASP A 54 -12.42 8.01 12.78
N SER A 55 -12.88 9.28 12.76
CA SER A 55 -14.07 9.74 13.48
C SER A 55 -15.38 9.48 12.74
N TYR A 56 -15.38 9.51 11.41
CA TYR A 56 -16.56 9.34 10.56
C TYR A 56 -16.38 8.14 9.65
N ARG A 57 -16.65 6.95 10.21
CA ARG A 57 -16.41 5.66 9.55
C ARG A 57 -17.37 5.41 8.39
N GLY A 58 -16.84 5.10 7.21
CA GLY A 58 -17.64 4.67 6.07
C GLY A 58 -16.81 4.43 4.81
N VAL A 59 -17.37 3.70 3.86
CA VAL A 59 -16.74 3.38 2.57
C VAL A 59 -17.02 4.52 1.59
N TYR A 60 -16.00 5.10 0.97
CA TYR A 60 -16.22 6.31 0.14
C TYR A 60 -17.12 6.05 -1.06
N SER A 61 -17.09 4.84 -1.64
CA SER A 61 -17.87 4.50 -2.81
C SER A 61 -19.37 4.37 -2.53
N ASP A 62 -19.77 4.29 -1.25
CA ASP A 62 -21.18 4.40 -0.84
C ASP A 62 -21.63 5.88 -0.84
N SER A 63 -20.73 6.78 -0.44
CA SER A 63 -20.94 8.23 -0.43
C SER A 63 -20.79 8.89 -1.79
N VAL A 64 -19.97 8.29 -2.67
CA VAL A 64 -19.72 8.73 -4.05
C VAL A 64 -20.01 7.57 -5.01
N PRO A 65 -21.29 7.24 -5.26
CA PRO A 65 -21.67 6.10 -6.10
C PRO A 65 -21.13 6.17 -7.53
N ALA A 66 -20.85 7.38 -8.03
CA ALA A 66 -20.24 7.60 -9.34
C ALA A 66 -18.83 6.95 -9.46
N ALA A 67 -18.13 6.73 -8.35
CA ALA A 67 -16.83 6.06 -8.33
C ALA A 67 -16.96 4.53 -8.21
N ALA A 68 -18.09 4.02 -7.72
CA ALA A 68 -18.30 2.60 -7.39
C ALA A 68 -18.32 1.66 -8.61
N SER A 69 -18.40 2.20 -9.83
CA SER A 69 -18.28 1.43 -11.07
C SER A 69 -16.84 1.26 -11.55
N PHE A 70 -15.90 2.02 -10.96
CA PHE A 70 -14.50 2.08 -11.39
C PHE A 70 -13.55 1.62 -10.27
N TYR A 71 -13.69 2.23 -9.10
CA TYR A 71 -12.82 2.01 -7.93
C TYR A 71 -13.68 1.78 -6.70
N ARG A 72 -14.58 0.78 -6.75
CA ARG A 72 -15.35 0.39 -5.57
C ARG A 72 -14.39 -0.05 -4.46
N SER A 73 -14.54 0.54 -3.29
CA SER A 73 -13.75 0.12 -2.14
C SER A 73 -14.34 -1.14 -1.49
N ASN A 74 -13.48 -2.06 -1.08
CA ASN A 74 -13.87 -3.25 -0.32
C ASN A 74 -13.91 -3.02 1.20
N GLY A 75 -13.43 -1.87 1.68
CA GLY A 75 -13.37 -1.57 3.11
C GLY A 75 -12.48 -0.38 3.41
N TYR A 76 -12.35 -0.06 4.70
CA TYR A 76 -11.44 0.97 5.20
C TYR A 76 -10.56 0.46 6.36
N ALA A 77 -10.70 -0.83 6.69
CA ALA A 77 -10.14 -1.41 7.91
C ALA A 77 -8.60 -1.48 7.84
N ASP A 78 -8.05 -1.58 6.65
CA ASP A 78 -6.63 -1.61 6.34
C ASP A 78 -6.05 -0.22 6.04
N GLU A 79 -6.83 0.72 5.47
CA GLU A 79 -6.40 2.09 5.25
C GLU A 79 -6.16 2.86 6.56
N LEU A 80 -6.98 2.64 7.57
CA LEU A 80 -6.85 3.34 8.85
C LEU A 80 -5.53 3.03 9.58
N PRO A 81 -5.13 1.77 9.83
CA PRO A 81 -3.81 1.47 10.42
C PRO A 81 -2.66 1.89 9.50
N TRP A 82 -2.83 1.81 8.17
CA TRP A 82 -1.86 2.31 7.19
C TRP A 82 -1.60 3.82 7.34
N ALA A 83 -2.65 4.62 7.38
CA ALA A 83 -2.55 6.07 7.56
C ALA A 83 -1.96 6.45 8.92
N ALA A 84 -2.39 5.76 9.98
CA ALA A 84 -1.90 5.99 11.33
C ALA A 84 -0.38 5.71 11.43
N VAL A 85 0.12 4.61 10.87
CA VAL A 85 1.56 4.30 10.94
C VAL A 85 2.42 5.24 10.08
N TRP A 86 1.88 5.78 8.97
CA TRP A 86 2.53 6.87 8.23
C TRP A 86 2.58 8.18 9.01
N LEU A 87 1.50 8.54 9.69
CA LEU A 87 1.47 9.71 10.56
C LEU A 87 2.46 9.60 11.71
N TYR A 88 2.60 8.41 12.31
CA TYR A 88 3.67 8.15 13.27
C TYR A 88 5.04 8.39 12.64
N ARG A 89 5.32 7.79 11.47
CA ARG A 89 6.61 7.96 10.79
C ARG A 89 6.92 9.43 10.49
N ALA A 90 5.92 10.22 10.12
CA ALA A 90 6.08 11.63 9.76
C ALA A 90 6.24 12.56 10.97
N SER A 91 5.59 12.24 12.09
CA SER A 91 5.50 13.15 13.26
C SER A 91 6.27 12.69 14.50
N ALA A 92 6.67 11.43 14.55
CA ALA A 92 7.18 10.74 15.75
C ALA A 92 6.21 10.75 16.96
N ASP A 93 4.93 11.07 16.74
CA ASP A 93 3.91 11.08 17.81
C ASP A 93 3.41 9.65 18.08
N GLN A 94 3.75 9.14 19.27
CA GLN A 94 3.44 7.79 19.72
C GLN A 94 1.94 7.49 19.75
N ASN A 95 1.08 8.50 19.84
CA ASN A 95 -0.38 8.31 19.79
C ASN A 95 -0.80 7.68 18.47
N TYR A 96 -0.17 8.05 17.35
CA TYR A 96 -0.48 7.45 16.05
C TYR A 96 0.01 6.01 15.93
N LEU A 97 1.16 5.66 16.51
CA LEU A 97 1.62 4.26 16.52
C LEU A 97 0.71 3.38 17.38
N ASN A 98 0.34 3.86 18.57
CA ASN A 98 -0.61 3.15 19.42
C ASN A 98 -1.97 2.99 18.74
N ARG A 99 -2.43 4.03 18.03
CA ARG A 99 -3.69 3.98 17.28
C ARG A 99 -3.60 3.02 16.09
N ALA A 100 -2.48 3.00 15.37
CA ALA A 100 -2.23 2.05 14.28
C ALA A 100 -2.32 0.59 14.77
N ILE A 101 -1.71 0.27 15.91
CA ILE A 101 -1.78 -1.06 16.53
C ILE A 101 -3.21 -1.41 16.94
N SER A 102 -3.93 -0.46 17.55
CA SER A 102 -5.34 -0.64 17.93
C SER A 102 -6.23 -0.92 16.73
N LEU A 103 -6.11 -0.12 15.65
CA LEU A 103 -6.88 -0.27 14.42
C LEU A 103 -6.56 -1.58 13.69
N TYR A 104 -5.28 -1.94 13.65
CA TYR A 104 -4.84 -3.21 13.07
C TYR A 104 -5.44 -4.43 13.79
N ASN A 105 -5.63 -4.34 15.11
CA ASN A 105 -6.29 -5.39 15.87
C ASN A 105 -7.82 -5.35 15.74
N GLU A 106 -8.42 -4.17 15.58
CA GLU A 106 -9.85 -3.97 15.33
C GLU A 106 -10.30 -4.59 14.00
N GLY A 107 -9.49 -4.48 12.94
CA GLY A 107 -9.76 -5.11 11.64
C GLY A 107 -9.73 -6.65 11.64
N GLY A 108 -9.22 -7.25 12.71
CA GLY A 108 -9.18 -8.70 12.89
C GLY A 108 -8.04 -9.41 12.13
N ASN A 109 -8.19 -10.73 11.98
CA ASN A 109 -7.18 -11.60 11.37
C ASN A 109 -7.43 -11.88 9.88
N ALA A 110 -8.63 -11.61 9.38
CA ALA A 110 -8.94 -11.82 7.98
C ALA A 110 -8.22 -10.72 7.17
N TYR A 111 -7.34 -11.13 6.25
CA TYR A 111 -6.71 -10.27 5.25
C TYR A 111 -5.51 -9.42 5.69
N ARG A 112 -4.64 -9.91 6.60
CA ARG A 112 -3.33 -9.27 6.90
C ARG A 112 -2.28 -9.36 5.78
N THR A 113 -2.71 -9.61 4.55
CA THR A 113 -1.88 -9.94 3.38
C THR A 113 -2.43 -9.27 2.14
N GLY A 114 -1.55 -8.74 1.29
CA GLY A 114 -1.95 -7.99 0.10
C GLY A 114 -1.49 -6.53 0.17
N PHE A 115 -1.21 -5.97 -1.00
CA PHE A 115 -0.88 -4.57 -1.17
C PHE A 115 -1.30 -4.12 -2.57
N GLY A 116 -1.98 -2.99 -2.65
CA GLY A 116 -2.53 -2.42 -3.88
C GLY A 116 -3.30 -1.15 -3.57
N TRP A 117 -4.14 -0.70 -4.49
CA TRP A 117 -4.92 0.54 -4.28
C TRP A 117 -6.10 0.37 -3.31
N ASP A 118 -6.63 -0.84 -3.18
CA ASP A 118 -7.80 -1.20 -2.36
C ASP A 118 -7.45 -2.10 -1.16
N GLU A 119 -6.16 -2.35 -0.94
CA GLU A 119 -5.67 -3.21 0.13
C GLU A 119 -4.30 -2.73 0.60
N LYS A 120 -4.17 -2.43 1.89
CA LYS A 120 -2.95 -1.88 2.52
C LYS A 120 -2.41 -2.77 3.62
N SER A 121 -3.03 -3.92 3.90
CA SER A 121 -2.72 -4.70 5.09
C SER A 121 -1.26 -5.15 5.16
N ALA A 122 -0.65 -5.62 4.06
CA ALA A 122 0.77 -5.98 4.09
C ALA A 122 1.68 -4.74 4.22
N GLY A 123 1.25 -3.59 3.67
CA GLY A 123 1.94 -2.30 3.86
C GLY A 123 1.94 -1.84 5.32
N ALA A 124 0.75 -1.84 5.95
CA ALA A 124 0.61 -1.52 7.37
C ALA A 124 1.41 -2.52 8.24
N THR A 125 1.31 -3.82 7.95
CA THR A 125 2.01 -4.87 8.70
C THR A 125 3.53 -4.72 8.62
N VAL A 126 4.12 -4.47 7.44
CA VAL A 126 5.58 -4.32 7.32
C VAL A 126 6.08 -3.03 7.98
N MET A 127 5.26 -1.98 8.02
CA MET A 127 5.57 -0.76 8.78
C MET A 127 5.48 -0.99 10.29
N LEU A 128 4.47 -1.71 10.79
CA LEU A 128 4.38 -2.10 12.19
C LEU A 128 5.56 -3.02 12.60
N ALA A 129 5.95 -3.95 11.74
CA ALA A 129 7.14 -4.79 11.94
C ALA A 129 8.45 -3.98 12.01
N ARG A 130 8.49 -2.79 11.39
CA ARG A 130 9.64 -1.88 11.42
C ARG A 130 9.67 -1.03 12.70
N PHE A 131 8.51 -0.55 13.15
CA PHE A 131 8.42 0.43 14.23
C PHE A 131 8.08 -0.15 15.59
N THR A 132 7.84 -1.45 15.67
CA THR A 132 7.58 -2.16 16.92
C THR A 132 8.57 -3.32 17.10
N SER A 133 8.72 -3.77 18.34
CA SER A 133 9.51 -4.97 18.67
C SER A 133 8.72 -6.28 18.57
N ASP A 134 7.43 -6.21 18.23
CA ASP A 134 6.53 -7.35 18.18
C ASP A 134 6.87 -8.25 16.96
N GLN A 135 7.27 -9.49 17.25
CA GLN A 135 7.67 -10.45 16.24
C GLN A 135 6.50 -10.97 15.41
N SER A 136 5.26 -10.86 15.89
CA SER A 136 4.08 -11.35 15.17
C SER A 136 3.89 -10.66 13.81
N TYR A 137 4.21 -9.37 13.71
CA TYR A 137 4.19 -8.64 12.44
C TYR A 137 5.24 -9.16 11.46
N LYS A 138 6.46 -9.44 11.95
CA LYS A 138 7.53 -10.02 11.12
C LYS A 138 7.16 -11.41 10.62
N GLN A 139 6.60 -12.25 11.49
CA GLN A 139 6.13 -13.59 11.13
C GLN A 139 5.01 -13.54 10.09
N THR A 140 4.08 -12.59 10.21
CA THR A 140 3.00 -12.38 9.26
C THR A 140 3.53 -12.02 7.87
N ILE A 141 4.45 -11.04 7.79
CA ILE A 141 5.09 -10.64 6.52
C ILE A 141 5.96 -11.76 5.94
N GLN A 142 6.66 -12.50 6.80
CA GLN A 142 7.42 -13.66 6.36
C GLN A 142 6.49 -14.69 5.71
N GLY A 143 5.37 -15.04 6.35
CA GLY A 143 4.39 -15.98 5.80
C GLY A 143 3.84 -15.54 4.43
N TYR A 144 3.56 -14.24 4.28
CA TYR A 144 3.15 -13.66 2.99
C TYR A 144 4.21 -13.82 1.90
N CYS A 145 5.46 -13.40 2.18
CA CYS A 145 6.53 -13.46 1.19
C CYS A 145 7.02 -14.88 0.90
N ASP A 146 7.02 -15.78 1.89
CA ASP A 146 7.32 -17.20 1.70
C ASP A 146 6.23 -17.88 0.86
N ASN A 147 4.95 -17.51 1.04
CA ASN A 147 3.89 -18.00 0.17
C ASN A 147 4.10 -17.59 -1.29
N LEU A 148 4.43 -16.32 -1.54
CA LEU A 148 4.75 -15.82 -2.88
C LEU A 148 5.97 -16.51 -3.50
N LEU A 149 6.98 -16.78 -2.69
CA LEU A 149 8.21 -17.41 -3.14
C LEU A 149 7.99 -18.87 -3.53
N TYR A 150 7.36 -19.64 -2.66
CA TYR A 150 7.33 -21.11 -2.73
C TYR A 150 6.04 -21.70 -3.29
N ASN A 151 4.90 -21.03 -3.11
CA ASN A 151 3.59 -21.65 -3.32
C ASN A 151 2.72 -20.93 -4.37
N GLN A 152 2.89 -19.62 -4.55
CA GLN A 152 2.06 -18.86 -5.48
C GLN A 152 2.24 -19.36 -6.92
N GLN A 153 1.13 -19.45 -7.65
CA GLN A 153 1.11 -19.87 -9.04
C GLN A 153 2.06 -19.02 -9.89
N ARG A 154 2.79 -19.67 -10.81
CA ARG A 154 3.64 -19.00 -11.80
C ARG A 154 3.16 -19.27 -13.21
N THR A 155 3.35 -18.30 -14.10
CA THR A 155 3.24 -18.54 -15.55
C THR A 155 4.37 -19.47 -16.01
N PRO A 156 4.28 -20.08 -17.22
CA PRO A 156 5.35 -20.94 -17.74
C PRO A 156 6.74 -20.26 -17.82
N LYS A 157 6.77 -18.92 -17.93
CA LYS A 157 8.01 -18.12 -17.93
C LYS A 157 8.36 -17.51 -16.55
N GLY A 158 7.68 -17.91 -15.47
CA GLY A 158 8.11 -17.62 -14.11
C GLY A 158 7.53 -16.37 -13.42
N LEU A 159 6.65 -15.60 -14.08
CA LEU A 159 5.88 -14.52 -13.42
C LEU A 159 5.01 -15.11 -12.31
N ILE A 160 5.12 -14.58 -11.10
CA ILE A 160 4.19 -14.80 -10.00
C ILE A 160 2.83 -14.24 -10.42
N TYR A 161 1.87 -15.12 -10.70
CA TYR A 161 0.58 -14.77 -11.24
C TYR A 161 -0.47 -14.76 -10.12
N MET A 162 -0.98 -13.56 -9.80
CA MET A 162 -1.94 -13.34 -8.72
C MET A 162 -3.32 -12.89 -9.22
N GLY A 163 -3.47 -12.58 -10.50
CA GLY A 163 -4.73 -12.14 -11.08
C GLY A 163 -4.56 -11.60 -12.49
N GLU A 164 -5.68 -11.54 -13.21
CA GLU A 164 -5.72 -11.06 -14.60
C GLU A 164 -5.61 -9.53 -14.70
N TRP A 165 -6.20 -8.80 -13.73
CA TRP A 165 -6.30 -7.34 -13.75
C TRP A 165 -5.03 -6.65 -13.27
N GLY A 166 -4.17 -6.28 -14.22
CA GLY A 166 -2.89 -5.64 -13.92
C GLY A 166 -1.95 -6.61 -13.22
N SER A 167 -1.78 -7.80 -13.78
CA SER A 167 -0.92 -8.87 -13.25
C SER A 167 0.48 -8.38 -12.84
N LEU A 168 1.11 -7.54 -13.67
CA LEU A 168 2.41 -6.94 -13.37
C LEU A 168 2.37 -5.91 -12.25
N ARG A 169 1.27 -5.15 -12.11
CA ARG A 169 1.06 -4.23 -10.99
C ARG A 169 0.96 -5.01 -9.68
N ILE A 170 0.09 -6.02 -9.62
CA ILE A 170 -0.11 -6.79 -8.37
C ILE A 170 1.20 -7.49 -7.99
N MET A 171 1.93 -8.03 -8.97
CA MET A 171 3.26 -8.57 -8.75
C MET A 171 4.22 -7.50 -8.21
N ALA A 172 4.30 -6.33 -8.82
CA ALA A 172 5.23 -5.28 -8.40
C ALA A 172 4.94 -4.78 -6.98
N ASP A 173 3.66 -4.59 -6.64
CA ASP A 173 3.21 -4.20 -5.31
C ASP A 173 3.64 -5.23 -4.24
N ALA A 174 3.43 -6.52 -4.52
CA ALA A 174 3.86 -7.60 -3.65
C ALA A 174 5.40 -7.66 -3.50
N MET A 175 6.14 -7.47 -4.59
CA MET A 175 7.59 -7.44 -4.58
C MET A 175 8.14 -6.26 -3.79
N PHE A 176 7.47 -5.11 -3.82
CA PHE A 176 7.84 -3.96 -2.99
C PHE A 176 7.74 -4.29 -1.50
N ILE A 177 6.66 -4.95 -1.06
CA ILE A 177 6.52 -5.42 0.32
C ILE A 177 7.63 -6.41 0.70
N CYS A 178 7.93 -7.40 -0.15
CA CYS A 178 8.98 -8.38 0.15
C CYS A 178 10.39 -7.76 0.12
N MET A 179 10.62 -6.71 -0.67
CA MET A 179 11.84 -5.92 -0.57
C MET A 179 11.94 -5.21 0.78
N MET A 180 10.86 -4.57 1.24
CA MET A 180 10.81 -3.94 2.56
C MET A 180 11.03 -4.96 3.70
N ALA A 181 10.48 -6.17 3.57
CA ALA A 181 10.73 -7.27 4.50
C ALA A 181 12.20 -7.69 4.53
N SER A 182 12.87 -7.72 3.37
CA SER A 182 14.29 -8.03 3.25
C SER A 182 15.18 -7.02 3.97
N ASP A 183 14.77 -5.74 3.99
CA ASP A 183 15.47 -4.67 4.71
C ASP A 183 15.29 -4.77 6.23
N LEU A 184 14.28 -5.51 6.70
CA LEU A 184 14.13 -5.90 8.11
C LEU A 184 14.92 -7.16 8.47
N GLY A 185 15.69 -7.72 7.53
CA GLY A 185 16.50 -8.93 7.70
C GLY A 185 15.73 -10.25 7.49
N ILE A 186 14.47 -10.19 7.03
CA ILE A 186 13.65 -11.40 6.82
C ILE A 186 14.03 -12.04 5.48
N ASN A 187 14.53 -13.28 5.52
CA ASN A 187 14.90 -14.09 4.35
C ASN A 187 15.60 -13.29 3.22
N GLN A 188 16.55 -12.43 3.62
CA GLN A 188 16.97 -11.28 2.82
C GLN A 188 17.48 -11.67 1.42
N ALA A 189 18.34 -12.68 1.33
CA ALA A 189 18.91 -13.12 0.06
C ALA A 189 17.84 -13.68 -0.89
N ALA A 190 16.92 -14.50 -0.38
CA ALA A 190 15.88 -15.11 -1.19
C ALA A 190 14.86 -14.06 -1.68
N TYR A 191 14.41 -13.16 -0.80
CA TYR A 191 13.45 -12.12 -1.18
C TYR A 191 14.04 -11.15 -2.20
N ARG A 192 15.29 -10.70 -2.03
CA ARG A 192 15.96 -9.85 -3.03
C ARG A 192 16.13 -10.55 -4.37
N SER A 193 16.45 -11.84 -4.37
CA SER A 193 16.54 -12.65 -5.59
C SER A 193 15.19 -12.77 -6.30
N MET A 194 14.11 -13.07 -5.55
CA MET A 194 12.75 -13.10 -6.06
C MET A 194 12.34 -11.77 -6.66
N VAL A 195 12.54 -10.66 -5.93
CA VAL A 195 12.22 -9.30 -6.42
C VAL A 195 12.95 -9.00 -7.72
N LYS A 196 14.26 -9.29 -7.77
CA LYS A 196 15.05 -9.09 -8.99
C LYS A 196 14.50 -9.88 -10.17
N GLN A 197 14.18 -11.16 -9.98
CA GLN A 197 13.62 -12.02 -11.03
C GLN A 197 12.27 -11.47 -11.55
N GLN A 198 11.39 -11.03 -10.65
CA GLN A 198 10.07 -10.56 -11.03
C GLN A 198 10.10 -9.19 -11.71
N MET A 199 10.99 -8.28 -11.27
CA MET A 199 11.25 -7.02 -11.97
C MET A 199 11.90 -7.27 -13.34
N GLY A 200 12.83 -8.22 -13.42
CA GLY A 200 13.44 -8.67 -14.68
C GLY A 200 12.41 -9.20 -15.68
N TYR A 201 11.40 -9.96 -15.22
CA TYR A 201 10.28 -10.38 -16.06
C TYR A 201 9.58 -9.18 -16.70
N ALA A 202 9.23 -8.15 -15.92
CA ALA A 202 8.56 -6.95 -16.41
C ALA A 202 9.43 -6.14 -17.38
N LEU A 203 10.75 -6.17 -17.18
CA LEU A 203 11.72 -5.40 -17.98
C LEU A 203 12.20 -6.13 -19.25
N GLY A 204 11.93 -7.43 -19.38
CA GLY A 204 12.13 -8.16 -20.63
C GLY A 204 13.07 -9.36 -20.59
N ASP A 205 13.42 -9.89 -19.41
CA ASP A 205 14.21 -11.14 -19.28
C ASP A 205 13.57 -12.32 -20.02
N THR A 206 12.27 -12.22 -20.36
CA THR A 206 11.51 -13.23 -21.09
C THR A 206 11.43 -12.99 -22.61
N GLY A 207 12.18 -11.99 -23.11
CA GLY A 207 12.27 -11.62 -24.53
C GLY A 207 11.35 -10.47 -24.96
N PHE A 208 10.52 -9.94 -24.07
CA PHE A 208 9.61 -8.82 -24.34
C PHE A 208 9.45 -7.97 -23.08
N SER A 209 9.74 -6.67 -23.17
CA SER A 209 9.53 -5.72 -22.07
C SER A 209 8.04 -5.39 -21.97
N TYR A 210 7.54 -5.25 -20.76
CA TYR A 210 6.18 -4.78 -20.50
C TYR A 210 6.14 -3.31 -20.06
N VAL A 211 7.29 -2.62 -20.13
CA VAL A 211 7.42 -1.19 -19.85
C VAL A 211 7.57 -0.43 -21.18
N VAL A 212 6.63 0.46 -21.46
CA VAL A 212 6.60 1.25 -22.70
C VAL A 212 7.90 2.06 -22.84
N GLY A 213 8.55 1.94 -23.99
CA GLY A 213 9.80 2.66 -24.30
C GLY A 213 11.07 2.04 -23.69
N VAL A 214 10.97 0.88 -23.04
CA VAL A 214 12.11 0.16 -22.45
C VAL A 214 12.39 -1.13 -23.23
N GLY A 215 13.66 -1.37 -23.56
CA GLY A 215 14.10 -2.55 -24.30
C GLY A 215 13.89 -2.45 -25.81
N SER A 216 14.24 -3.51 -26.54
CA SER A 216 14.12 -3.57 -28.01
C SER A 216 12.72 -3.97 -28.50
N SER A 217 11.85 -4.44 -27.60
CA SER A 217 10.48 -4.84 -27.89
C SER A 217 9.59 -4.59 -26.67
N TYR A 218 8.51 -3.83 -26.85
CA TYR A 218 7.61 -3.37 -25.78
C TYR A 218 6.20 -3.03 -26.32
N PRO A 219 5.17 -2.81 -25.47
CA PRO A 219 3.83 -2.46 -25.93
C PRO A 219 3.79 -1.09 -26.62
N THR A 220 3.29 -1.05 -27.85
CA THR A 220 3.15 0.20 -28.63
C THR A 220 1.72 0.74 -28.68
N HIS A 221 0.77 0.02 -28.07
CA HIS A 221 -0.66 0.34 -28.08
C HIS A 221 -1.23 0.21 -26.66
N ALA A 222 -0.73 1.03 -25.74
CA ALA A 222 -1.27 1.09 -24.39
C ALA A 222 -2.64 1.80 -24.40
N HIS A 223 -3.58 1.28 -23.58
CA HIS A 223 -4.89 1.89 -23.34
C HIS A 223 -4.80 2.89 -22.19
#